data_AF-A0A022RIQ1-F1
#
_entry.id   AF-A0A022RIQ1-F1
#
_cell.length_a   1.000
_cell.length_b   1.000
_cell.length_c   1.000
_cell.angle_alpha   90.00
_cell.angle_beta   90.00
_cell.angle_gamma   90.00
#
_symmetry.space_group_name_H-M   'P 1'
#
loop_
_entity.id
_entity.type
_entity.pdbx_description
1 polymer ?
#
loop_
_entity_poly.entity_id
_entity_poly.type
_entity_poly.pdbx_seq_one_letter_code
_entity_poly.pdbx_strand_id
1 'polypeptide(L)' 'LRDDKRFFVDHPGAVPITTAQGEELKKLIGAPAYIECSSKTQQNVKGVFDAAIKIVLQPPKQRKKKKKGNRNCYML' A
#
# COMPACT_ATOMS: atom_id res chain seq x y z
N LEU A 1 2.54 12.60 14.46
CA LEU A 1 2.07 11.22 14.65
C LEU A 1 3.19 10.20 14.44
N ARG A 2 4.00 10.26 13.37
CA ARG A 2 5.19 9.40 13.25
C ARG A 2 6.42 9.95 14.00
N ASP A 3 6.64 11.27 13.94
CA ASP A 3 7.78 11.96 14.60
C ASP A 3 7.35 12.77 15.83
N ASP A 4 6.12 12.56 16.30
CA ASP A 4 5.61 13.31 17.43
C ASP A 4 6.12 12.69 18.74
N LYS A 5 7.20 13.29 19.26
CA LYS A 5 7.83 12.83 20.50
C LYS A 5 6.85 12.79 21.68
N ARG A 6 5.85 13.69 21.71
CA ARG A 6 4.88 13.73 22.81
C ARG A 6 3.98 12.50 22.79
N PHE A 7 3.54 12.09 21.61
CA PHE A 7 2.73 10.89 21.44
C PHE A 7 3.40 9.64 22.01
N PHE A 8 4.70 9.43 21.77
CA PHE A 8 5.42 8.26 22.28
C PHE A 8 5.68 8.30 23.79
N VAL A 9 5.75 9.49 24.38
CA VAL A 9 5.83 9.64 25.85
C VAL A 9 4.51 9.21 26.49
N ASP A 10 3.38 9.62 25.91
CA ASP A 10 2.06 9.30 26.43
C ASP A 10 1.64 7.84 26.11
N HIS A 11 2.34 7.17 25.17
CA HIS A 11 2.06 5.79 24.73
C HIS A 11 3.35 4.94 24.72
N PRO A 12 3.85 4.51 25.89
CA PRO A 12 5.05 3.71 25.99
C PRO A 12 4.87 2.36 25.25
N GLY A 13 5.81 2.04 24.36
CA GLY A 13 5.78 0.84 23.52
C GLY A 13 5.17 1.04 22.14
N ALA A 14 4.56 2.19 21.85
CA ALA A 14 4.15 2.53 20.50
C ALA A 14 5.38 2.73 19.61
N VAL A 15 5.44 2.04 18.48
CA VAL A 15 6.51 2.19 17.48
C VAL A 15 5.93 2.59 16.13
N PRO A 16 6.57 3.51 15.39
CA PRO A 16 6.19 3.81 14.02
C PRO A 16 6.18 2.58 13.13
N ILE A 17 5.19 2.48 12.25
CA ILE A 17 5.26 1.55 11.12
C ILE A 17 6.43 1.96 10.24
N THR A 18 7.28 1.00 9.89
CA THR A 18 8.41 1.22 8.99
C THR A 18 7.93 1.26 7.54
N THR A 19 8.67 1.96 6.68
CA THR A 19 8.37 2.00 5.24
C THR A 19 8.38 0.60 4.62
N ALA A 20 9.27 -0.27 5.08
CA ALA A 20 9.35 -1.66 4.62
C ALA A 20 8.05 -2.44 4.95
N GLN A 21 7.52 -2.31 6.17
CA GLN A 21 6.26 -2.94 6.56
C GLN A 21 5.08 -2.40 5.71
N GLY A 22 5.05 -1.10 5.44
CA GLY A 22 4.02 -0.50 4.59
C GLY A 22 4.06 -1.00 3.14
N GLU A 23 5.26 -1.07 2.55
CA GLU A 23 5.47 -1.62 1.20
C GLU A 23 5.16 -3.12 1.13
N GLU A 24 5.48 -3.88 2.17
CA GLU A 24 5.10 -5.30 2.28
C GLU A 24 3.58 -5.45 2.30
N LEU A 25 2.88 -4.70 3.15
CA LEU A 25 1.42 -4.74 3.23
C LEU A 25 0.77 -4.37 1.89
N LYS A 26 1.26 -3.35 1.20
CA LYS A 26 0.81 -2.98 -0.15
C LYS A 26 0.87 -4.17 -1.11
N LYS A 27 1.98 -4.93 -1.10
CA LYS A 27 2.14 -6.13 -1.94
C LYS A 27 1.14 -7.21 -1.55
N LEU A 28 0.94 -7.44 -0.24
CA LEU A 28 0.04 -8.47 0.28
C LEU A 28 -1.42 -8.23 -0.14
N ILE A 29 -1.89 -6.98 -0.04
CA ILE A 29 -3.28 -6.64 -0.39
C ILE A 29 -3.46 -6.31 -1.88
N GLY A 30 -2.37 -6.26 -2.65
CA GLY A 30 -2.41 -5.89 -4.07
C GLY A 30 -2.77 -4.41 -4.31
N ALA A 31 -2.43 -3.53 -3.37
CA ALA A 31 -2.68 -2.10 -3.51
C ALA A 31 -1.78 -1.48 -4.61
N PRO A 32 -2.28 -0.48 -5.35
CA PRO A 32 -1.52 0.14 -6.44
C PRO A 32 -0.31 0.96 -5.94
N ALA A 33 -0.41 1.56 -4.76
CA ALA A 33 0.65 2.39 -4.18
C ALA A 33 0.63 2.33 -2.64
N TYR A 34 1.79 2.58 -2.04
CA TYR A 34 1.97 2.95 -0.65
C TYR A 34 2.68 4.31 -0.66
N ILE A 35 2.16 5.29 0.06
CA ILE A 35 2.69 6.65 0.08
C ILE A 35 2.63 7.16 1.51
N GLU A 36 3.80 7.48 2.07
CA GLU A 36 3.89 8.15 3.38
C GLU A 36 3.70 9.66 3.19
N CYS A 37 2.84 10.27 4.01
CA CYS A 37 2.58 11.69 3.98
C CYS A 37 2.44 12.28 5.39
N SER A 38 2.56 13.61 5.49
CA SER A 38 2.30 14.37 6.71
C SER A 38 1.44 15.57 6.39
N SER A 39 0.18 15.56 6.84
CA SER A 39 -0.73 16.70 6.68
C SER A 39 -0.24 17.94 7.41
N LYS A 40 0.51 17.77 8.51
CA LYS A 40 1.04 18.87 9.32
C LYS A 40 2.12 19.67 8.59
N THR A 41 3.01 18.98 7.88
CA THR A 41 4.12 19.60 7.13
C THR A 41 3.84 19.68 5.63
N GLN A 42 2.66 19.25 5.20
CA GLN A 42 2.26 19.05 3.80
C GLN A 42 3.16 18.11 3.00
N GLN A 43 4.01 17.31 3.65
CA GLN A 43 4.90 16.37 2.98
C GLN A 43 4.06 15.33 2.22
N ASN A 44 4.35 15.19 0.91
CA ASN A 44 3.71 14.25 -0.01
C ASN A 44 2.18 14.36 -0.15
N VAL A 45 1.53 15.40 0.40
CA VAL A 45 0.07 15.54 0.32
C VAL A 45 -0.38 15.60 -1.14
N LYS A 46 0.25 16.44 -1.96
CA LYS A 46 -0.02 16.49 -3.40
C LYS A 46 0.20 15.14 -4.09
N GLY A 47 1.29 14.45 -3.75
CA GLY A 47 1.62 13.14 -4.33
C GLY A 47 0.57 12.07 -4.05
N VAL A 48 -0.07 12.08 -2.87
CA VAL A 48 -1.18 11.18 -2.54
C VAL A 48 -2.37 11.41 -3.49
N PHE A 49 -2.77 12.67 -3.69
CA PHE A 49 -3.90 12.99 -4.57
C PHE A 49 -3.58 12.75 -6.05
N ASP A 50 -2.39 13.14 -6.51
CA ASP A 50 -1.94 12.88 -7.89
C ASP A 50 -1.95 11.38 -8.19
N ALA A 51 -1.46 10.55 -7.27
CA ALA A 51 -1.45 9.09 -7.44
C ALA A 51 -2.87 8.53 -7.51
N ALA A 52 -3.78 8.97 -6.63
CA ALA A 52 -5.17 8.55 -6.64
C ALA A 52 -5.87 8.90 -7.96
N ILE A 53 -5.72 10.15 -8.42
CA ILE A 53 -6.27 10.62 -9.70
C ILE A 53 -5.71 9.77 -10.85
N LYS A 54 -4.39 9.56 -10.89
CA LYS A 54 -3.74 8.78 -11.95
C LYS A 54 -4.23 7.33 -11.98
N ILE A 55 -4.42 6.69 -10.82
CA ILE A 55 -4.93 5.31 -10.74
C ILE A 55 -6.35 5.22 -11.30
N VAL A 56 -7.19 6.22 -11.04
CA VAL A 56 -8.57 6.24 -11.56
C VAL A 56 -8.58 6.49 -13.06
N LEU A 57 -7.78 7.44 -13.55
CA LEU A 57 -7.70 7.77 -14.99
C LEU A 57 -6.99 6.68 -15.81
N GLN A 58 -6.02 6.00 -15.23
CA GLN A 58 -5.24 4.93 -15.87
C GLN A 58 -5.17 3.72 -14.94
N PRO A 59 -6.25 2.91 -14.87
CA PRO A 59 -6.29 1.76 -13.99
C PRO A 59 -5.17 0.77 -14.32
N PRO A 60 -4.42 0.27 -13.32
CA PRO A 60 -3.43 -0.76 -13.56
C PRO A 60 -4.11 -2.01 -14.11
N LYS A 61 -3.55 -2.60 -15.18
CA LYS A 61 -4.05 -3.86 -15.75
C LYS A 61 -4.08 -4.89 -14.63
N GLN A 62 -5.28 -5.38 -14.30
CA GLN A 62 -5.44 -6.42 -13.29
C GLN A 62 -4.56 -7.60 -13.70
N ARG A 63 -3.60 -7.96 -12.83
CA ARG A 63 -2.82 -9.19 -13.00
C ARG A 63 -3.80 -10.34 -12.91
N LYS A 64 -4.22 -10.89 -14.05
CA LYS A 64 -4.98 -12.14 -14.10
C LYS A 64 -4.19 -13.15 -13.29
N LYS A 65 -4.76 -13.66 -12.19
CA LYS A 65 -4.21 -14.84 -11.50
C LYS A 65 -4.05 -15.91 -12.59
N LYS A 66 -2.82 -16.37 -12.86
CA LYS A 66 -2.60 -17.51 -13.75
C LYS A 66 -3.44 -18.66 -13.18
N LYS A 67 -4.56 -19.00 -13.83
CA LYS A 67 -5.25 -20.26 -13.56
C LYS A 67 -4.19 -21.34 -13.81
N LYS A 68 -3.78 -22.07 -12.76
CA LYS A 68 -3.04 -23.32 -12.94
C LYS A 68 -3.93 -24.17 -13.86
N GLY A 69 -3.49 -24.38 -15.10
CA GLY A 69 -4.22 -25.20 -16.06
C GLY A 69 -4.46 -26.56 -15.42
N ASN A 70 -5.73 -26.90 -15.23
CA ASN A 70 -6.12 -28.25 -14.86
C ASN A 70 -5.66 -29.15 -16.01
N ARG A 71 -4.73 -30.07 -15.73
CA ARG A 71 -4.19 -30.99 -16.74
C ARG A 71 -5.29 -32.00 -17.07
N ASN A 72 -5.53 -32.16 -18.36
CA ASN A 72 -6.22 -33.24 -19.07
C ASN A 72 -7.08 -34.20 -18.24
N CYS A 73 -8.41 -34.08 -18.39
CA CYS A 73 -9.28 -35.25 -18.36
C CYS A 73 -9.42 -35.75 -19.80
N TYR A 74 -8.96 -36.97 -20.08
CA TYR A 74 -9.42 -37.74 -21.24
C TYR A 74 -10.57 -38.62 -20.76
N MET A 75 -11.71 -38.55 -21.45
CA MET A 75 -12.81 -39.49 -21.26
C MET A 75 -12.49 -40.74 -22.08
N LEU A 76 -12.47 -41.89 -21.40
CA LEU A 76 -12.47 -43.24 -21.99
C LEU A 76 -13.91 -43.64 -22.34
#